data_AF-A0A1G1YHE4-F1
#
_entry.id   AF-A0A1G1YHE4-F1
#
_cell.length_a   1.000
_cell.length_b   1.000
_cell.length_c   1.000
_cell.angle_alpha   90.00
_cell.angle_beta   90.00
_cell.angle_gamma   90.00
#
_symmetry.space_group_name_H-M   'P 1'
#
loop_
_entity.id
_entity.type
_entity.pdbx_description
1 polymer ?
#
loop_
_entity_poly.entity_id
_entity_poly.type
_entity_poly.pdbx_seq_one_letter_code
_entity_poly.pdbx_strand_id
1 'polypeptide(L)' 'MTDKLRRKIKILRKKRDDLWQEFCRLPRRNSFSGLGLSAQLDEVQEQLDSLEGKRRSKRYCAETDIEIIG' A
#
# COMPACT_ATOMS: atom_id res chain seq x y z
N MET A 1 16.71 16.01 3.41
CA MET A 1 15.36 15.53 3.79
C MET A 1 14.87 16.32 4.99
N THR A 2 13.79 17.09 4.85
CA THR A 2 13.27 18.01 5.90
C THR A 2 12.43 17.26 6.95
N ASP A 3 12.28 17.81 8.16
CA ASP A 3 11.44 17.20 9.20
C ASP A 3 9.97 17.06 8.79
N LYS A 4 9.47 18.01 7.99
CA LYS A 4 8.13 17.95 7.39
C LYS A 4 7.98 16.72 6.48
N LEU A 5 9.00 16.43 5.67
CA LEU A 5 9.03 15.28 4.78
C LEU A 5 9.09 13.96 5.56
N ARG A 6 9.91 13.88 6.62
CA ARG A 6 9.99 12.70 7.51
C ARG A 6 8.66 12.38 8.19
N ARG A 7 7.96 13.42 8.70
CA ARG A 7 6.63 13.25 9.29
C ARG A 7 5.61 12.74 8.26
N LYS A 8 5.62 13.29 7.04
CA LYS A 8 4.74 12.85 5.96
C LYS A 8 4.96 11.38 5.60
N ILE A 9 6.22 10.95 5.46
CA ILE A 9 6.57 9.55 5.20
C ILE A 9 6.07 8.65 6.34
N LYS A 10 6.25 9.04 7.60
CA LYS A 10 5.77 8.25 8.76
C LYS A 10 4.25 8.08 8.74
N ILE A 11 3.50 9.12 8.39
CA ILE A 11 2.04 9.08 8.27
C ILE A 11 1.61 8.13 7.15
N LEU A 12 2.26 8.24 5.98
CA LEU A 12 1.94 7.39 4.83
C LEU A 12 2.27 5.92 5.09
N ARG A 13 3.40 5.61 5.73
CA ARG A 13 3.74 4.24 6.15
C ARG A 13 2.70 3.65 7.08
N LYS A 14 2.26 4.43 8.09
CA LYS A 14 1.18 4.01 8.99
C LYS A 14 -0.12 3.74 8.23
N LYS A 15 -0.52 4.67 7.35
CA LYS A 15 -1.74 4.52 6.53
C LYS A 15 -1.70 3.25 5.68
N ARG A 16 -0.55 2.95 5.06
CA ARG A 16 -0.36 1.71 4.29
C ARG A 16 -0.53 0.48 5.16
N ASP A 17 0.10 0.46 6.34
CA ASP A 17 0.04 -0.70 7.24
C ASP A 17 -1.39 -0.93 7.76
N ASP A 18 -2.12 0.15 8.06
CA ASP A 18 -3.53 0.09 8.47
C ASP A 18 -4.43 -0.47 7.33
N LEU A 19 -4.26 0.05 6.09
CA LEU A 19 -4.99 -0.45 4.91
C LEU A 19 -4.67 -1.92 4.61
N TRP A 20 -3.42 -2.34 4.80
CA TRP A 20 -3.01 -3.73 4.60
C TRP A 20 -3.65 -4.68 5.61
N GLN A 21 -3.73 -4.26 6.87
CA GLN A 21 -4.45 -5.01 7.91
C GLN A 21 -5.93 -5.15 7.59
N GLU A 22 -6.57 -4.09 7.10
CA GLU A 22 -7.98 -4.15 6.66
C GLU A 22 -8.15 -5.08 5.45
N PHE A 23 -7.27 -4.99 4.45
CA PHE A 23 -7.30 -5.86 3.29
C PHE A 23 -7.15 -7.33 3.68
N CYS A 24 -6.24 -7.65 4.60
CA CYS A 24 -6.02 -9.01 5.12
C CYS A 24 -7.20 -9.55 5.93
N ARG A 25 -8.03 -8.67 6.53
CA ARG A 25 -9.23 -9.07 7.30
C ARG A 25 -10.43 -9.38 6.41
N LEU A 26 -10.41 -9.01 5.13
CA LEU A 26 -11.53 -9.27 4.24
C LEU A 26 -11.64 -10.78 3.94
N PRO A 27 -12.82 -11.39 4.13
CA PRO A 27 -13.02 -12.83 3.92
C PRO A 27 -12.97 -13.23 2.44
N ARG A 28 -13.10 -12.26 1.52
CA ARG A 28 -12.94 -12.45 0.08
C ARG A 28 -12.11 -11.30 -0.49
N ARG A 29 -10.86 -11.61 -0.87
CA ARG A 29 -9.92 -10.64 -1.48
C ARG A 29 -10.42 -10.05 -2.81
N ASN A 30 -11.36 -10.74 -3.49
CA ASN A 30 -12.05 -10.26 -4.70
C ASN A 30 -13.43 -9.60 -4.44
N SER A 31 -13.70 -9.14 -3.22
CA SER A 31 -14.88 -8.31 -2.97
C SER A 31 -14.66 -6.87 -3.48
N PHE A 32 -15.73 -6.13 -3.79
CA PHE A 32 -15.66 -4.71 -4.18
C PHE A 32 -14.88 -3.88 -3.14
N SER A 33 -14.99 -4.25 -1.87
CA SER A 33 -14.20 -3.69 -0.76
C SER A 33 -12.70 -4.01 -0.86
N GLY A 34 -12.34 -5.22 -1.30
CA GLY A 34 -10.95 -5.63 -1.52
C GLY A 34 -10.28 -4.88 -2.68
N LEU A 35 -10.99 -4.70 -3.79
CA LEU A 35 -10.51 -3.89 -4.92
C LEU A 35 -10.29 -2.43 -4.51
N GLY A 36 -11.21 -1.85 -3.73
CA GLY A 36 -11.07 -0.49 -3.22
C GLY A 36 -9.89 -0.30 -2.27
N LEU A 37 -9.63 -1.28 -1.39
CA LEU A 37 -8.48 -1.26 -0.49
C LEU A 37 -7.16 -1.48 -1.25
N SER A 38 -7.14 -2.34 -2.26
CA SER A 38 -5.97 -2.54 -3.13
C SER A 38 -5.59 -1.26 -3.86
N ALA A 39 -6.55 -0.56 -4.47
CA ALA A 39 -6.29 0.72 -5.15
C ALA A 39 -5.74 1.79 -4.18
N GLN A 40 -6.26 1.84 -2.95
CA GLN A 40 -5.75 2.75 -1.92
C GLN A 40 -4.34 2.39 -1.45
N LEU A 41 -4.01 1.09 -1.38
CA LEU A 41 -2.66 0.63 -1.06
C LEU A 41 -1.67 1.04 -2.15
N ASP A 42 -2.04 0.89 -3.42
CA ASP A 42 -1.22 1.30 -4.56
C ASP A 42 -0.97 2.81 -4.54
N GLU A 43 -2.00 3.63 -4.31
CA GLU A 43 -1.87 5.09 -4.23
C GLU A 43 -0.92 5.52 -3.10
N VAL A 44 -1.05 4.92 -1.91
CA VAL A 44 -0.18 5.23 -0.77
C VAL A 44 1.26 4.78 -1.03
N GLN A 45 1.44 3.63 -1.70
CA GLN A 45 2.76 3.12 -2.06
C GLN A 45 3.43 3.99 -3.13
N GLU A 46 2.69 4.50 -4.12
CA GLU A 46 3.21 5.47 -5.10
C GLU A 46 3.65 6.78 -4.44
N GLN A 47 2.86 7.28 -3.48
CA GLN A 47 3.23 8.47 -2.70
C GLN A 47 4.50 8.25 -1.89
N LEU A 48 4.67 7.06 -1.29
CA LEU A 48 5.91 6.70 -0.60
C LEU A 48 7.08 6.58 -1.58
N ASP A 49 6.91 5.91 -2.71
CA ASP A 49 7.96 5.74 -3.73
C ASP A 49 8.46 7.09 -4.28
N SER A 50 7.55 8.06 -4.43
CA SER A 50 7.85 9.43 -4.85
C SER A 50 8.62 10.22 -3.77
N LEU A 51 8.30 10.01 -2.49
CA LEU A 51 8.95 10.74 -1.38
C LEU A 51 10.26 10.10 -0.90
N GLU A 52 10.38 8.77 -0.99
CA GLU A 52 11.53 8.01 -0.51
C GLU A 52 12.56 7.74 -1.61
N GLY A 53 12.22 8.02 -2.87
CA GLY A 53 13.11 7.82 -4.02
C GLY A 53 13.27 6.34 -4.34
N LYS A 54 12.24 5.76 -4.97
CA LYS A 54 12.23 4.44 -5.64
C LYS A 54 13.17 3.38 -5.03
N ARG A 55 12.69 2.73 -3.97
CA ARG A 55 12.80 1.27 -3.87
C ARG A 55 11.37 0.75 -3.78
N ARG A 56 10.79 0.36 -4.93
CA ARG A 56 9.57 -0.46 -4.95
C ARG A 56 9.72 -1.51 -3.86
N SER A 57 8.89 -1.44 -2.82
CA SER A 57 8.93 -2.43 -1.76
C SER A 57 8.60 -3.77 -2.42
N LYS A 58 9.61 -4.62 -2.65
CA LYS A 58 9.47 -5.95 -3.29
C LYS A 58 8.39 -6.82 -2.63
N ARG A 59 8.03 -6.50 -1.38
CA ARG A 59 7.02 -7.20 -0.60
C ARG A 59 5.59 -7.01 -1.14
N TYR A 60 5.27 -5.85 -1.75
CA TYR A 60 3.91 -5.59 -2.27
C TYR A 60 3.72 -6.07 -3.71
N CYS A 61 4.66 -5.82 -4.63
CA CYS A 61 4.54 -6.28 -6.01
C CYS A 61 4.41 -7.81 -6.12
N ALA A 62 5.03 -8.56 -5.19
CA ALA A 62 4.93 -10.01 -5.19
C ALA A 62 3.56 -10.53 -4.74
N GLU A 63 2.79 -9.77 -3.96
CA GLU A 63 1.51 -10.23 -3.42
C GLU A 63 0.31 -9.73 -4.25
N THR A 64 0.43 -8.60 -4.97
CA THR A 64 -0.62 -8.12 -5.90
C THR A 64 -0.59 -8.81 -7.27
N ASP A 65 0.58 -9.22 -7.78
CA ASP A 65 0.68 -9.94 -9.06
C ASP A 65 0.22 -11.41 -8.99
N ILE A 66 0.11 -12.00 -7.79
CA ILE A 66 -0.27 -13.41 -7.63
C ILE A 66 -1.79 -13.64 -7.70
N GLU A 67 -2.64 -12.62 -7.50
CA GLU A 67 -4.09 -12.84 -7.33
C GLU A 67 -5.01 -12.19 -8.39
N ILE A 68 -4.48 -11.60 -9.47
CA ILE A 68 -5.30 -11.13 -10.62
C ILE A 68 -5.47 -12.22 -11.71
N ILE A 69 -4.68 -13.30 -11.66
CA ILE A 69 -4.74 -14.45 -12.60
C ILE A 69 -5.37 -15.69 -11.91
N GLY A 70 -6.37 -15.48 -11.05
CA GLY A 70 -7.14 -16.54 -10.40
C GLY A 70 -8.62 -16.44 -10.74
#